data_AF-A0AAJ2SDK8-F1
#
_entry.id   AF-A0AAJ2SDK8-F1
#
_cell.length_a   1.000
_cell.length_b   1.000
_cell.length_c   1.000
_cell.angle_alpha   90.00
_cell.angle_beta   90.00
_cell.angle_gamma   90.00
#
_symmetry.space_group_name_H-M   'P 1'
#
loop_
_entity.id
_entity.type
_entity.pdbx_description
1 polymer ?
#
loop_
_entity_poly.entity_id
_entity_poly.type
_entity_poly.pdbx_seq_one_letter_code
_entity_poly.pdbx_strand_id
1 'polypeptide(L)'
;MEHITMEESKQYIGIWVTDDGHIRHELLPNNRYDEARGYKKNAYQGDYKVTGNHIDYKDDTGFIADGEFKNRILYHAGMVLYKEM
;
A
#
# COMPACT_ATOMS: atom_id res chain seq x y z
N MET A 1 21.20 10.57 -12.29
CA MET A 1 19.81 11.05 -12.20
C MET A 1 19.31 10.54 -10.87
N GLU A 2 19.01 11.44 -9.94
CA GLU A 2 18.48 11.04 -8.63
C GLU A 2 17.08 10.47 -8.87
N HIS A 3 16.90 9.18 -8.56
CA HIS A 3 15.59 8.55 -8.61
C HIS A 3 14.80 9.04 -7.41
N ILE A 4 13.83 9.94 -7.64
CA ILE A 4 12.91 10.40 -6.59
C ILE A 4 12.23 9.17 -5.99
N THR A 5 12.27 9.06 -4.67
CA THR A 5 11.69 7.93 -3.94
C THR A 5 10.16 8.03 -3.88
N MET A 6 9.51 6.93 -3.50
CA MET A 6 8.06 6.95 -3.26
C MET A 6 7.67 7.96 -2.18
N GLU A 7 8.43 8.02 -1.09
CA GLU A 7 8.24 9.01 -0.02
C GLU A 7 8.22 10.44 -0.55
N GLU A 8 9.27 10.84 -1.28
CA GLU A 8 9.41 12.22 -1.77
C GLU A 8 8.37 12.58 -2.82
N SER A 9 8.04 11.64 -3.72
CA SER A 9 7.06 11.86 -4.78
C SER A 9 5.61 11.76 -4.30
N LYS A 10 5.37 11.15 -3.13
CA LYS A 10 4.05 10.77 -2.62
C LYS A 10 3.21 9.95 -3.60
N GLN A 11 3.86 9.30 -4.56
CA GLN A 11 3.18 8.48 -5.57
C GLN A 11 2.60 7.18 -4.99
N TYR A 12 2.93 6.83 -3.75
CA TYR A 12 2.27 5.74 -3.04
C TYR A 12 0.79 6.04 -2.73
N ILE A 13 0.37 7.30 -2.63
CA ILE A 13 -1.02 7.65 -2.31
C ILE A 13 -1.93 7.26 -3.47
N GLY A 14 -3.04 6.58 -3.15
CA GLY A 14 -4.01 6.08 -4.12
C GLY A 14 -4.33 4.61 -3.88
N ILE A 15 -4.97 4.00 -4.87
CA ILE A 15 -5.47 2.63 -4.77
C ILE A 15 -4.48 1.68 -5.44
N TRP A 16 -4.22 0.56 -4.78
CA TRP A 16 -3.34 -0.51 -5.18
C TRP A 16 -4.14 -1.79 -5.32
N VAL A 17 -4.09 -2.43 -6.48
CA VAL A 17 -4.94 -3.57 -6.80
C VAL A 17 -4.08 -4.73 -7.26
N THR A 18 -4.38 -5.94 -6.80
CA THR A 18 -3.75 -7.16 -7.34
C THR A 18 -4.12 -7.35 -8.81
N ASP A 19 -3.31 -8.09 -9.56
CA ASP A 19 -3.53 -8.41 -10.98
C ASP A 19 -4.96 -8.90 -11.28
N ASP A 20 -5.51 -9.77 -10.43
CA ASP A 20 -6.86 -10.36 -10.56
C ASP A 20 -8.00 -9.40 -10.11
N GLY A 21 -7.68 -8.22 -9.59
CA GLY A 21 -8.71 -7.30 -9.05
C GLY A 21 -9.28 -7.69 -7.69
N HIS A 22 -8.88 -8.85 -7.14
CA HIS A 22 -9.48 -9.38 -5.91
C HIS A 22 -9.18 -8.55 -4.65
N ILE A 23 -7.99 -7.99 -4.55
CA ILE A 23 -7.58 -7.18 -3.38
C ILE A 23 -7.40 -5.74 -3.85
N ARG A 24 -8.06 -4.82 -3.15
CA ARG A 24 -7.97 -3.37 -3.36
C ARG A 24 -7.50 -2.73 -2.07
N HIS A 25 -6.29 -2.18 -2.10
CA HIS A 25 -5.59 -1.59 -0.97
C HIS A 25 -5.42 -0.09 -1.22
N GLU A 26 -6.13 0.74 -0.47
CA GLU A 26 -6.15 2.18 -0.64
C GLU A 26 -5.25 2.85 0.40
N LEU A 27 -4.22 3.57 -0.06
CA LEU A 27 -3.32 4.37 0.75
C LEU A 27 -3.80 5.83 0.77
N LEU A 28 -4.35 6.26 1.90
CA LEU A 28 -4.92 7.60 2.09
C LEU A 28 -3.84 8.62 2.47
N PRO A 29 -4.00 9.91 2.12
CA PRO A 29 -3.01 10.96 2.39
C PRO A 29 -2.81 11.28 3.88
N ASN A 30 -3.68 10.79 4.76
CA ASN A 30 -3.58 10.94 6.21
C ASN A 30 -2.78 9.81 6.89
N ASN A 31 -1.97 9.07 6.14
CA ASN A 31 -1.19 7.91 6.61
C ASN A 31 -2.06 6.73 7.10
N ARG A 32 -3.31 6.64 6.62
CA ARG A 32 -4.22 5.51 6.87
C ARG A 32 -4.36 4.64 5.64
N TYR A 33 -4.48 3.33 5.81
CA TYR A 33 -4.82 2.44 4.71
C TYR A 33 -6.15 1.74 4.95
N ASP A 34 -6.84 1.40 3.87
CA ASP A 34 -8.01 0.52 3.85
C ASP A 34 -7.79 -0.58 2.82
N GLU A 35 -7.91 -1.84 3.26
CA GLU A 35 -7.84 -2.98 2.36
C GLU A 35 -9.20 -3.66 2.24
N ALA A 36 -9.71 -3.74 1.02
CA ALA A 36 -10.87 -4.54 0.66
C ALA A 36 -10.43 -5.82 -0.07
N ARG A 37 -11.12 -6.93 0.23
CA ARG A 37 -10.92 -8.22 -0.44
C ARG A 37 -12.24 -8.75 -1.00
N GLY A 38 -12.38 -8.77 -2.31
CA GLY A 38 -13.60 -9.15 -3.03
C GLY A 38 -14.81 -8.36 -2.52
N TYR A 39 -15.79 -9.07 -1.94
CA TYR A 39 -17.01 -8.47 -1.40
C TYR A 39 -16.86 -7.89 0.01
N LYS A 40 -15.76 -8.22 0.71
CA LYS A 40 -15.50 -7.72 2.06
C LYS A 40 -14.77 -6.38 1.97
N LYS A 41 -15.56 -5.31 2.05
CA LYS A 41 -15.05 -3.95 2.28
C LYS A 41 -14.42 -3.87 3.68
N ASN A 42 -13.30 -3.17 3.81
CA ASN A 42 -12.60 -2.91 5.06
C ASN A 42 -12.15 -4.19 5.79
N ALA A 43 -11.51 -5.11 5.05
CA ALA A 43 -10.93 -6.31 5.61
C ALA A 43 -9.82 -6.00 6.62
N TYR A 44 -8.98 -4.98 6.33
CA TYR A 44 -7.93 -4.47 7.20
C TYR A 44 -7.85 -2.96 7.12
N GLN A 45 -7.53 -2.32 8.24
CA GLN A 45 -7.45 -0.86 8.36
C GLN A 45 -6.42 -0.50 9.43
N GLY A 46 -5.63 0.52 9.13
CA GLY A 46 -4.75 1.07 10.15
C GLY A 46 -3.85 2.14 9.59
N ASP A 47 -2.72 2.31 10.24
CA ASP A 47 -1.73 3.30 9.88
C ASP A 47 -0.63 2.67 9.03
N TYR A 48 -0.04 3.49 8.16
CA TYR A 48 1.15 3.11 7.41
C TYR A 48 2.18 4.23 7.44
N LYS A 49 3.44 3.87 7.18
CA LYS A 49 4.54 4.82 7.06
C LYS A 49 5.41 4.43 5.89
N VAL A 50 5.67 5.38 4.99
CA VAL A 50 6.60 5.17 3.88
C VAL A 50 7.94 5.78 4.25
N THR A 51 9.02 5.02 4.08
CA THR A 51 10.40 5.46 4.25
C THR A 51 11.19 5.17 2.97
N GLY A 52 11.48 6.20 2.17
CA GLY A 52 12.07 6.05 0.83
C GLY A 52 11.17 5.24 -0.11
N ASN A 53 11.51 3.96 -0.35
CA ASN A 53 10.70 3.02 -1.13
C ASN A 53 10.14 1.86 -0.29
N HIS A 54 10.34 1.88 1.02
CA HIS A 54 9.79 0.90 1.95
C HIS A 54 8.50 1.42 2.56
N ILE A 55 7.55 0.53 2.85
CA ILE A 55 6.32 0.86 3.58
C ILE A 55 6.14 -0.09 4.76
N ASP A 56 5.92 0.49 5.93
CA ASP A 56 5.56 -0.22 7.15
C ASP A 56 4.09 -0.01 7.44
N TYR A 57 3.42 -1.05 7.90
CA TYR A 57 2.01 -1.07 8.26
C TYR A 57 1.85 -1.40 9.74
N LYS A 58 0.85 -0.77 10.34
CA LYS A 58 0.37 -1.09 11.68
C LYS A 58 -1.15 -1.02 11.69
N ASP A 59 -1.79 -2.19 11.68
CA ASP A 59 -3.25 -2.30 11.76
C ASP A 59 -3.75 -1.90 13.16
N ASP A 60 -5.01 -1.47 13.25
CA ASP A 60 -5.68 -1.12 14.52
C ASP A 60 -5.71 -2.29 15.53
N THR A 61 -5.59 -3.54 15.06
CA THR A 61 -5.47 -4.75 15.90
C THR A 61 -4.07 -4.98 16.50
N GLY A 62 -3.07 -4.19 16.09
CA GLY A 62 -1.67 -4.35 16.52
C GLY A 62 -0.84 -5.29 15.63
N PHE A 63 -1.39 -5.77 14.52
CA PHE A 63 -0.63 -6.48 13.50
C PHE A 63 0.32 -5.53 12.76
N ILE A 64 1.56 -5.96 12.57
CA ILE A 64 2.57 -5.23 11.81
C ILE A 64 2.89 -5.98 10.53
N ALA A 65 3.12 -5.24 9.46
CA ALA A 65 3.56 -5.81 8.20
C ALA A 65 4.40 -4.80 7.44
N ASP A 66 5.13 -5.27 6.44
CA ASP A 66 6.00 -4.44 5.63
C ASP A 66 5.79 -4.71 4.13
N GLY A 67 6.29 -3.80 3.31
CA GLY A 67 6.28 -3.91 1.87
C GLY A 67 7.31 -3.00 1.22
N GLU A 68 7.56 -3.25 -0.06
CA GLU A 68 8.50 -2.48 -0.85
C GLU A 68 7.86 -2.02 -2.16
N PHE A 69 8.14 -0.77 -2.53
CA PHE A 69 7.82 -0.24 -3.84
C PHE A 69 8.98 -0.47 -4.80
N LYS A 70 8.73 -1.20 -5.89
CA LYS A 70 9.71 -1.43 -6.96
C LYS A 70 9.06 -1.04 -8.28
N ASN A 71 9.64 -0.08 -9.00
CA ASN A 71 9.11 0.40 -10.28
C ASN A 71 7.62 0.82 -10.24
N ARG A 72 7.15 1.43 -9.14
CA ARG A 72 5.74 1.79 -8.91
C ARG A 72 4.78 0.61 -8.75
N ILE A 73 5.31 -0.55 -8.35
CA ILE A 73 4.57 -1.75 -7.97
C ILE A 73 4.81 -1.97 -6.47
N LEU A 74 3.75 -2.23 -5.72
CA LEU A 74 3.81 -2.53 -4.30
C LEU A 74 3.94 -4.05 -4.10
N TYR A 75 5.01 -4.47 -3.44
CA TYR A 75 5.24 -5.84 -3.03
C TYR A 75 5.00 -5.93 -1.53
N HIS A 76 3.95 -6.64 -1.12
CA HIS A 76 3.53 -6.69 0.27
C HIS A 76 2.98 -8.07 0.62
N ALA A 77 3.51 -8.70 1.68
CA ALA A 77 3.05 -10.01 2.19
C ALA A 77 2.85 -11.10 1.10
N GLY A 78 3.77 -11.16 0.13
CA GLY A 78 3.71 -12.11 -1.00
C GLY A 78 2.75 -11.72 -2.13
N MET A 79 2.06 -10.59 -1.99
CA MET A 79 1.18 -10.00 -3.00
C MET A 79 1.94 -8.98 -3.84
N VAL A 80 1.51 -8.86 -5.10
CA VAL A 80 1.97 -7.83 -6.03
C VAL A 80 0.77 -6.97 -6.36
N LEU A 81 0.84 -5.68 -6.01
CA LEU A 81 -0.22 -4.73 -6.24
C LEU A 81 0.24 -3.62 -7.20
N TYR A 82 -0.64 -3.25 -8.11
CA TYR A 82 -0.45 -2.22 -9.11
C TYR A 82 -1.30 -1.02 -8.77
N LYS A 83 -0.78 0.18 -9.03
CA LYS A 83 -1.54 1.40 -8.81
C LYS A 83 -2.69 1.49 -9.81
N GLU A 84 -3.92 1.62 -9.31
CA GLU A 84 -5.12 1.96 -10.09
C GLU A 84 -5.00 3.42 -10.55
N MET A 85 -5.12 3.64 -11.87
CA MET A 85 -4.97 4.94 -12.52
C MET A 85 -6.25 5.78 -12.48
#